data_AF-A0A024FLR4-F1
#
_entry.id   AF-A0A024FLR4-F1
#
_cell.length_a   1.000
_cell.length_b   1.000
_cell.length_c   1.000
_cell.angle_alpha   90.00
_cell.angle_beta   90.00
_cell.angle_gamma   90.00
#
_symmetry.space_group_name_H-M   'P 1'
#
loop_
_entity.id
_entity.type
_entity.pdbx_description
1 polymer ?
#
loop_
_entity_poly.entity_id
_entity_poly.type
_entity_poly.pdbx_seq_one_letter_code
_entity_poly.pdbx_strand_id
1 'polypeptide(L)' 'MIDKFHFQSPFGVLGKLANVLFLKRYMTNLLETRNEYLRIKAEQITKLEHRNS' A
#
# COMPACT_ATOMS: atom_id res chain seq x y z
N MET A 1 -11.48 -0.03 3.51
CA MET A 1 -11.03 -1.29 4.13
C MET A 1 -9.87 -0.97 5.06
N ILE A 2 -9.88 -1.49 6.29
CA ILE A 2 -8.75 -1.34 7.23
C ILE A 2 -7.96 -2.65 7.19
N ASP A 3 -6.80 -2.65 6.53
CA ASP A 3 -5.88 -3.80 6.54
C ASP A 3 -5.02 -3.76 7.81
N LYS A 4 -5.26 -4.71 8.73
CA LYS A 4 -4.45 -4.87 9.94
C LYS A 4 -3.22 -5.74 9.62
N PHE A 5 -2.06 -5.12 9.46
CA PHE A 5 -0.79 -5.83 9.29
C PHE A 5 -0.16 -6.17 10.64
N HIS A 6 -0.08 -7.46 10.96
CA HIS A 6 0.68 -7.94 12.11
C HIS A 6 2.12 -8.22 11.68
N PHE A 7 3.07 -7.44 12.20
CA PHE A 7 4.50 -7.63 11.96
C PHE A 7 5.24 -7.83 13.29
N GLN A 8 6.01 -8.92 13.40
CA GLN A 8 6.82 -9.25 14.57
C GLN A 8 8.31 -9.24 14.18
N SER A 9 9.10 -8.34 14.78
CA SER A 9 10.53 -8.17 14.44
C SER A 9 11.42 -9.12 15.25
N PRO A 10 12.34 -9.88 14.63
CA PRO A 10 13.18 -10.87 15.32
C PRO A 10 14.43 -10.31 16.03
N PHE A 11 14.62 -8.98 16.13
CA PHE A 11 15.91 -8.40 16.59
C PHE A 11 15.84 -7.42 17.78
N GLY A 12 15.01 -7.69 18.79
CA GLY A 12 15.05 -6.92 20.05
C GLY A 12 14.82 -5.40 19.90
N VAL A 13 15.66 -4.57 20.53
CA VAL A 13 15.50 -3.09 20.57
C VAL A 13 15.91 -2.43 19.24
N LEU A 14 17.05 -2.82 18.66
CA LEU A 14 17.48 -2.34 17.34
C LEU A 14 16.53 -2.81 16.24
N GLY A 15 16.04 -4.04 16.34
CA GLY A 15 14.98 -4.59 15.50
C GLY A 15 13.68 -3.81 15.61
N LYS A 16 13.28 -3.33 16.79
CA LYS A 16 12.10 -2.46 16.96
C LYS A 16 12.29 -1.09 16.30
N LEU A 17 13.45 -0.45 16.45
CA LEU A 17 13.72 0.86 15.86
C LEU A 17 13.83 0.80 14.33
N ALA A 18 14.61 -0.15 13.81
CA ALA A 18 14.70 -0.40 12.38
C ALA A 18 13.34 -0.78 11.81
N ASN A 19 12.58 -1.63 12.52
CA ASN A 19 11.24 -1.99 12.10
C ASN A 19 10.31 -0.78 12.06
N VAL A 20 10.22 0.07 13.08
CA VAL A 20 9.31 1.23 13.02
C VAL A 20 9.71 2.19 11.89
N LEU A 21 11.00 2.45 11.71
CA LEU A 21 11.49 3.39 10.69
C LEU A 21 11.28 2.84 9.26
N PHE A 22 11.66 1.57 9.01
CA PHE A 22 11.50 0.94 7.70
C PHE A 22 10.07 0.50 7.42
N LEU A 23 9.39 -0.13 8.38
CA LEU A 23 8.03 -0.65 8.21
C LEU A 23 7.05 0.47 7.92
N LYS A 24 7.14 1.60 8.64
CA LYS A 24 6.28 2.75 8.34
C LYS A 24 6.49 3.23 6.91
N ARG A 25 7.75 3.46 6.50
CA ARG A 25 8.06 3.93 5.14
C ARG A 25 7.66 2.91 4.07
N TYR A 26 7.91 1.63 4.31
CA TYR A 26 7.55 0.54 3.41
C TYR A 26 6.02 0.42 3.26
N MET A 27 5.27 0.45 4.36
CA MET A 27 3.81 0.40 4.36
C MET A 27 3.20 1.62 3.67
N THR A 28 3.72 2.82 3.93
CA THR A 28 3.27 4.03 3.23
C THR A 28 3.48 3.89 1.72
N ASN A 29 4.68 3.54 1.27
CA ASN A 29 4.97 3.36 -0.16
C ASN A 29 4.10 2.26 -0.78
N LEU A 30 3.87 1.16 -0.06
CA LEU A 30 3.02 0.05 -0.51
C LEU A 30 1.57 0.50 -0.71
N LEU A 31 1.01 1.24 0.26
CA LEU A 31 -0.35 1.75 0.19
C LEU A 31 -0.51 2.78 -0.92
N GLU A 32 0.45 3.69 -1.08
CA GLU A 32 0.47 4.67 -2.17
C GLU A 32 0.49 3.99 -3.54
N THR A 33 1.39 3.02 -3.73
CA THR A 33 1.51 2.26 -4.99
C THR A 33 0.19 1.55 -5.33
N ARG A 34 -0.45 0.92 -4.33
CA ARG A 34 -1.74 0.25 -4.54
C ARG A 34 -2.86 1.23 -4.85
N ASN A 35 -2.92 2.36 -4.15
CA ASN A 35 -3.92 3.40 -4.41
C ASN A 35 -3.80 3.95 -5.84
N GLU A 36 -2.57 4.19 -6.31
CA GLU A 36 -2.33 4.63 -7.67
C GLU A 36 -2.78 3.58 -8.70
N TYR A 37 -2.45 2.31 -8.47
CA TYR A 37 -2.90 1.22 -9.34
C TYR A 37 -4.43 1.14 -9.43
N LEU A 38 -5.12 1.21 -8.29
CA LEU A 38 -6.58 1.20 -8.23
C LEU A 38 -7.19 2.40 -8.97
N ARG A 39 -6.62 3.60 -8.80
CA ARG A 39 -7.04 4.80 -9.53
C ARG A 39 -6.93 4.60 -11.04
N ILE A 40 -5.77 4.13 -11.52
CA ILE A 40 -5.54 3.89 -12.96
C ILE A 40 -6.54 2.86 -13.48
N LYS A 41 -6.78 1.77 -12.74
CA LYS A 41 -7.76 0.75 -13.14
C LYS A 41 -9.18 1.30 -13.21
N ALA A 42 -9.60 2.08 -12.22
CA ALA A 42 -10.91 2.73 -12.23
C ALA A 42 -11.06 3.67 -13.43
N GLU A 43 -10.07 4.53 -13.68
CA GLU A 43 -10.07 5.45 -14.83
C GLU A 43 -10.09 4.71 -16.17
N GLN A 44 -9.38 3.59 -16.29
CA GLN A 44 -9.42 2.74 -17.48
C GLN A 44 -10.81 2.15 -17.71
N ILE A 45 -11.43 1.61 -16.66
CA ILE A 45 -12.79 1.04 -16.74
C ILE A 45 -13.79 2.12 -17.17
N THR A 46 -13.79 3.29 -16.51
CA THR A 46 -14.68 4.39 -16.87
C THR A 46 -14.49 4.88 -18.32
N LYS A 47 -13.23 4.98 -18.80
CA LYS A 47 -12.95 5.34 -20.20
C LYS A 47 -13.43 4.30 -21.20
N LEU A 48 -13.39 3.01 -20.85
CA LEU A 48 -13.88 1.92 -21.69
C LEU A 48 -15.41 1.93 -21.79
N GLU A 49 -16.10 2.17 -20.67
CA GLU A 49 -17.56 2.29 -20.63
C GLU A 49 -18.06 3.46 -21.50
N HIS A 50 -17.39 4.63 -21.40
CA HIS A 50 -17.72 5.79 -22.25
C HIS A 50 -17.39 5.60 -23.73
N ARG A 51 -16.47 4.71 -24.12
CA ARG A 51 -16.15 4.43 -25.53
C ARG A 51 -17.16 3.46 -26.17
N ASN A 52 -17.77 2.60 -25.37
CA ASN A 52 -18.69 1.56 -25.83
C ASN A 52 -20.18 1.98 -25.73
N SER A 53 -20.44 3.22 -25.30
CA SER A 53 -21.77 3.85 -25.24
C SER A 53 -21.93 4.85 -26.38
#